data_AF-A0A2S1JW69-F1
#
_entry.id   AF-A0A2S1JW69-F1
#
_cell.length_a   1.000
_cell.length_b   1.000
_cell.length_c   1.000
_cell.angle_alpha   90.00
_cell.angle_beta   90.00
_cell.angle_gamma   90.00
#
_symmetry.space_group_name_H-M   'P 1'
#
loop_
_entity.id
_entity.type
_entity.pdbx_description
1 polymer ?
#
loop_
_entity_poly.entity_id
_entity_poly.type
_entity_poly.pdbx_seq_one_letter_code
_entity_poly.pdbx_strand_id
1 'polypeptide(L)'
;MYDKKKWQWICPDTGNIYNLKHTQEFETSYGVKMEKGEPATDIACRVIFSNHCFTRSRNSEDLDSHVMVRESKRGGNVEERVFCPARWDFSQQLPEIIRDLTYRNCLIGGSREIIYRQESRSGFKEQQGWYICMRLNFKSKRDPQLELWVRSVHWRRNRPFDVRGHGGKRFCMILSEYLRKRL
;
A
#
# COMPACT_ATOMS: atom_id res chain seq x y z
N MET A 1 -22.55 1.46 -7.54
CA MET A 1 -22.43 0.06 -7.03
C MET A 1 -21.04 -0.48 -7.40
N TYR A 2 -20.30 -1.09 -6.47
CA TYR A 2 -18.98 -1.68 -6.76
C TYR A 2 -19.17 -3.07 -7.40
N ASP A 3 -18.73 -3.23 -8.65
CA ASP A 3 -18.80 -4.50 -9.36
C ASP A 3 -17.39 -5.12 -9.43
N LYS A 4 -17.14 -6.09 -8.55
CA LYS A 4 -15.87 -6.85 -8.52
C LYS A 4 -15.57 -7.58 -9.81
N LYS A 5 -16.58 -7.96 -10.61
CA LYS A 5 -16.35 -8.66 -11.88
C LYS A 5 -15.87 -7.70 -12.97
N LYS A 6 -16.30 -6.44 -12.92
CA LYS A 6 -15.92 -5.41 -13.90
C LYS A 6 -14.70 -4.59 -13.50
N TRP A 7 -14.26 -4.68 -12.25
CA TRP A 7 -13.19 -3.83 -11.70
C TRP A 7 -13.48 -2.35 -11.96
N GLN A 8 -14.72 -1.94 -11.70
CA GLN A 8 -15.17 -0.58 -11.93
C GLN A 8 -16.03 -0.12 -10.76
N TRP A 9 -16.01 1.18 -10.52
CA TRP A 9 -16.97 1.86 -9.65
C TRP A 9 -17.71 2.93 -10.44
N ILE A 10 -19.03 2.97 -10.29
CA ILE A 10 -19.89 3.99 -10.90
C ILE A 10 -20.33 4.93 -9.79
N CYS A 11 -20.03 6.22 -9.95
CA CYS A 11 -20.43 7.27 -9.02
C CYS A 11 -21.96 7.41 -9.01
N PRO A 12 -22.61 7.26 -7.84
CA PRO A 12 -24.07 7.31 -7.77
C PRO A 12 -24.64 8.70 -8.10
N ASP A 13 -23.88 9.78 -7.86
CA ASP A 13 -24.39 11.14 -8.07
C ASP A 13 -24.17 11.63 -9.52
N THR A 14 -23.08 11.19 -10.17
CA THR A 14 -22.66 11.72 -11.48
C THR A 14 -22.72 10.71 -12.62
N GLY A 15 -22.82 9.40 -12.31
CA GLY A 15 -22.70 8.34 -13.30
C GLY A 15 -21.27 8.09 -13.81
N ASN A 16 -20.28 8.85 -13.34
CA ASN A 16 -18.88 8.68 -13.74
C ASN A 16 -18.37 7.26 -13.44
N ILE A 17 -17.64 6.68 -14.39
CA ILE A 17 -17.09 5.32 -14.29
C ILE A 17 -15.59 5.40 -14.01
N TYR A 18 -15.18 4.78 -12.91
CA TYR A 18 -13.79 4.72 -12.45
C TYR A 18 -13.27 3.29 -12.58
N ASN A 19 -12.19 3.11 -13.33
CA ASN A 19 -11.52 1.82 -13.51
C ASN A 19 -10.65 1.47 -12.28
N LEU A 20 -10.72 0.23 -11.81
CA LEU A 20 -10.01 -0.30 -10.64
C LEU A 20 -9.08 -1.48 -10.98
N LYS A 21 -8.85 -1.78 -12.27
CA LYS A 21 -7.99 -2.89 -12.72
C LYS A 21 -6.56 -2.78 -12.18
N HIS A 22 -6.06 -1.56 -11.94
CA HIS A 22 -4.73 -1.36 -11.34
C HIS A 22 -4.62 -1.87 -9.89
N THR A 23 -5.74 -2.17 -9.24
CA THR A 23 -5.78 -2.76 -7.90
C THR A 23 -5.84 -4.28 -7.91
N GLN A 24 -5.76 -4.90 -9.10
CA GLN A 24 -5.55 -6.33 -9.22
C GLN A 24 -4.19 -6.71 -8.63
N GLU A 25 -4.15 -7.87 -7.97
CA GLU A 25 -2.90 -8.43 -7.50
C GLU A 25 -1.98 -8.76 -8.68
N PHE A 26 -0.68 -8.64 -8.47
CA PHE A 26 0.34 -8.98 -9.46
C PHE A 26 1.59 -9.52 -8.78
N GLU A 27 2.45 -10.16 -9.56
CA GLU A 27 3.74 -10.67 -9.08
C GLU A 27 4.89 -9.79 -9.58
N THR A 28 5.90 -9.62 -8.73
CA THR A 28 7.14 -8.89 -9.03
C THR A 28 8.29 -9.55 -8.27
N SER A 29 9.53 -9.22 -8.60
CA SER A 29 10.70 -9.62 -7.82
C SER A 29 11.42 -8.41 -7.22
N TYR A 30 12.15 -8.64 -6.14
CA TYR A 30 13.03 -7.65 -5.54
C TYR A 30 14.43 -8.23 -5.34
N GLY A 31 15.44 -7.53 -5.85
CA GLY A 31 16.84 -7.90 -5.66
C GLY A 31 17.29 -7.62 -4.22
N VAL A 32 17.67 -8.67 -3.49
CA VAL A 32 18.05 -8.60 -2.07
C VAL A 32 19.38 -9.30 -1.84
N LYS A 33 20.25 -8.67 -1.04
CA LYS A 33 21.46 -9.32 -0.52
C LYS A 33 21.18 -9.93 0.84
N MET A 34 21.40 -11.23 0.99
CA MET A 34 21.17 -11.96 2.25
C MET A 34 22.37 -11.83 3.18
N GLU A 35 23.60 -11.83 2.66
CA GLU A 35 24.79 -11.50 3.44
C GLU A 35 25.66 -10.41 2.80
N LYS A 36 26.61 -9.90 3.58
CA LYS A 36 27.56 -8.89 3.11
C LYS A 36 28.58 -9.57 2.19
N GLY A 37 28.70 -9.08 0.95
CA GLY A 37 29.64 -9.61 -0.03
C GLY A 37 28.99 -10.57 -1.04
N GLU A 38 27.77 -11.04 -0.77
CA GLU A 38 27.03 -11.89 -1.70
C GLU A 38 26.39 -11.08 -2.85
N PRO A 39 26.18 -11.73 -4.02
CA PRO A 39 25.34 -11.18 -5.06
C PRO A 39 23.90 -10.98 -4.57
N ALA A 40 23.18 -10.06 -5.21
CA ALA A 40 21.75 -9.91 -4.93
C ALA A 40 20.98 -11.07 -5.58
N THR A 41 20.04 -11.65 -4.85
CA THR A 41 19.11 -12.66 -5.35
C THR A 41 17.73 -12.05 -5.47
N ASP A 42 17.05 -12.33 -6.58
CA ASP A 42 15.68 -11.89 -6.81
C ASP A 42 14.70 -12.74 -6.00
N ILE A 43 13.96 -12.09 -5.10
CA ILE A 43 12.92 -12.72 -4.31
C ILE A 43 11.56 -12.41 -4.93
N ALA A 44 10.89 -13.44 -5.44
CA ALA A 44 9.53 -13.33 -5.95
C ALA A 44 8.54 -12.90 -4.86
N CYS A 45 7.62 -12.01 -5.20
CA CYS A 45 6.68 -11.39 -4.29
C CYS A 45 5.32 -11.18 -4.96
N ARG A 46 4.25 -11.59 -4.28
CA ARG A 46 2.87 -11.27 -4.66
C ARG A 46 2.43 -9.95 -4.03
N VAL A 47 2.03 -8.99 -4.83
CA VAL A 47 1.52 -7.68 -4.39
C VAL A 47 0.00 -7.72 -4.32
N ILE A 48 -0.55 -7.30 -3.18
CA ILE A 48 -2.01 -7.32 -2.92
C ILE A 48 -2.46 -5.94 -2.48
N PHE A 49 -3.52 -5.41 -3.09
CA PHE A 49 -4.10 -4.12 -2.73
C PHE A 49 -5.31 -4.27 -1.81
N SER A 50 -5.33 -3.50 -0.73
CA SER A 50 -6.51 -3.39 0.13
C SER A 50 -7.45 -2.30 -0.39
N ASN A 51 -8.76 -2.40 -0.08
CA ASN A 51 -9.75 -1.39 -0.51
C ASN A 51 -9.40 0.03 -0.06
N HIS A 52 -8.66 0.16 1.04
CA HIS A 52 -8.24 1.43 1.65
C HIS A 52 -7.26 2.22 0.75
N CYS A 53 -6.72 1.61 -0.31
CA CYS A 53 -5.83 2.24 -1.29
C CYS A 53 -6.54 3.23 -2.24
N PHE A 54 -7.87 3.19 -2.36
CA PHE A 54 -8.60 4.14 -3.21
C PHE A 54 -9.86 4.68 -2.52
N THR A 55 -10.07 4.31 -1.25
CA THR A 55 -11.22 4.73 -0.44
C THR A 55 -10.76 5.54 0.78
N ARG A 56 -11.65 6.35 1.34
CA ARG A 56 -11.46 7.04 2.63
C ARG A 56 -12.49 6.57 3.65
N SER A 57 -12.27 6.89 4.92
CA SER A 57 -13.32 6.73 5.94
C SER A 57 -14.54 7.55 5.54
N ARG A 58 -15.73 6.98 5.80
CA ARG A 58 -16.99 7.69 5.67
C ARG A 58 -17.02 8.91 6.60
N ASN A 59 -17.54 10.03 6.13
CA ASN A 59 -17.87 11.22 6.92
C ASN A 59 -19.40 11.32 7.10
N SER A 60 -19.87 12.26 7.93
CA SER A 60 -21.30 12.46 8.20
C SER A 60 -22.10 12.98 7.01
N GLU A 61 -21.42 13.54 6.00
CA GLU A 61 -22.04 14.12 4.80
C GLU A 61 -22.19 13.07 3.68
N ASP A 62 -21.46 11.96 3.76
CA ASP A 62 -21.52 10.88 2.78
C ASP A 62 -22.85 10.11 2.92
N LEU A 63 -23.58 10.02 1.81
CA LEU A 63 -24.81 9.25 1.73
C LEU A 63 -24.53 7.74 1.85
N ASP A 64 -25.52 6.97 2.31
CA ASP A 64 -25.39 5.50 2.39
C ASP A 64 -25.06 4.86 1.04
N SER A 65 -25.57 5.45 -0.06
CA SER A 65 -25.28 5.04 -1.43
C SER A 65 -23.80 5.18 -1.83
N HIS A 66 -23.02 5.99 -1.09
CA HIS A 66 -21.60 6.22 -1.34
C HIS A 66 -20.70 5.16 -0.68
N VAL A 67 -21.23 4.39 0.27
CA VAL A 67 -20.50 3.33 0.96
C VAL A 67 -20.19 2.20 -0.01
N MET A 68 -18.90 2.00 -0.29
CA MET A 68 -18.42 0.95 -1.19
C MET A 68 -18.09 -0.35 -0.46
N VAL A 69 -17.52 -0.23 0.72
CA VAL A 69 -16.99 -1.36 1.47
C VAL A 69 -17.35 -1.21 2.94
N ARG A 70 -17.86 -2.29 3.51
CA ARG A 70 -18.06 -2.47 4.95
C ARG A 70 -17.12 -3.57 5.43
N GLU A 71 -16.21 -3.23 6.32
CA GLU A 71 -15.25 -4.18 6.91
C GLU A 71 -15.51 -4.31 8.40
N SER A 72 -15.95 -5.49 8.83
CA SER A 72 -16.11 -5.80 10.25
C SER A 72 -14.75 -6.02 10.91
N LYS A 73 -14.44 -5.24 11.94
CA LYS A 73 -13.26 -5.41 12.78
C LYS A 73 -13.51 -6.41 13.89
N ARG A 74 -12.43 -6.98 14.42
CA ARG A 74 -12.47 -7.74 15.68
C ARG A 74 -12.97 -6.81 16.79
N GLY A 75 -14.07 -7.19 17.43
CA GLY A 75 -14.76 -6.35 18.43
C GLY A 75 -16.10 -5.76 17.96
N GLY A 76 -16.60 -6.14 16.78
CA GLY A 76 -17.96 -5.79 16.33
C GLY A 76 -18.08 -4.42 15.64
N ASN A 77 -17.04 -3.58 15.72
CA ASN A 77 -17.00 -2.31 14.99
C ASN A 77 -16.96 -2.54 13.48
N VAL A 78 -17.85 -1.88 12.73
CA VAL A 78 -17.85 -1.90 11.26
C VAL A 78 -17.18 -0.63 10.76
N GLU A 79 -16.12 -0.78 9.96
CA GLU A 79 -15.57 0.34 9.20
C GLU A 79 -16.28 0.47 7.86
N GLU A 80 -16.79 1.66 7.60
CA GLU A 80 -17.34 2.03 6.31
C GLU A 80 -16.33 2.85 5.51
N ARG A 81 -16.20 2.49 4.24
CA ARG A 81 -15.29 3.12 3.29
C ARG A 81 -16.06 3.63 2.08
N VAL A 82 -15.77 4.87 1.71
CA VAL A 82 -16.36 5.54 0.55
C VAL A 82 -15.29 5.79 -0.51
N PHE A 83 -15.70 5.86 -1.78
CA PHE A 83 -14.78 6.19 -2.87
C PHE A 83 -14.07 7.52 -2.63
N CYS A 84 -12.78 7.60 -2.93
CA CYS A 84 -12.04 8.85 -2.83
C CYS A 84 -11.35 9.14 -4.17
N PRO A 85 -11.86 10.09 -4.98
CA PRO A 85 -11.29 10.39 -6.29
C PRO A 85 -9.79 10.71 -6.25
N ALA A 86 -9.34 11.47 -5.26
CA ALA A 86 -7.92 11.81 -5.11
C ALA A 86 -7.04 10.58 -4.81
N ARG A 87 -7.51 9.65 -3.95
CA ARG A 87 -6.77 8.40 -3.68
C ARG A 87 -6.83 7.47 -4.88
N TRP A 88 -7.98 7.39 -5.56
CA TRP A 88 -8.12 6.63 -6.78
C TRP A 88 -7.15 7.10 -7.85
N ASP A 89 -7.09 8.40 -8.11
CA ASP A 89 -6.22 9.00 -9.12
C ASP A 89 -4.75 8.66 -8.85
N PHE A 90 -4.28 8.89 -7.62
CA PHE A 90 -2.94 8.50 -7.21
C PHE A 90 -2.71 6.99 -7.29
N SER A 91 -3.71 6.19 -6.92
CA SER A 91 -3.58 4.73 -6.83
C SER A 91 -3.24 4.08 -8.17
N GLN A 92 -3.56 4.72 -9.30
CA GLN A 92 -3.21 4.26 -10.64
C GLN A 92 -1.69 4.10 -10.84
N GLN A 93 -0.89 4.87 -10.11
CA GLN A 93 0.58 4.83 -10.18
C GLN A 93 1.19 3.78 -9.26
N LEU A 94 0.39 3.19 -8.34
CA LEU A 94 0.92 2.27 -7.34
C LEU A 94 1.61 1.05 -7.94
N PRO A 95 1.09 0.36 -8.98
CA PRO A 95 1.78 -0.81 -9.51
C PRO A 95 3.24 -0.52 -9.89
N GLU A 96 3.50 0.59 -10.59
CA GLU A 96 4.86 0.97 -10.98
C GLU A 96 5.71 1.41 -9.78
N ILE A 97 5.14 2.21 -8.87
CA ILE A 97 5.84 2.59 -7.63
C ILE A 97 6.26 1.35 -6.84
N ILE A 98 5.38 0.35 -6.74
CA ILE A 98 5.62 -0.88 -6.00
C ILE A 98 6.69 -1.75 -6.68
N ARG A 99 6.70 -1.85 -8.02
CA ARG A 99 7.76 -2.55 -8.76
C ARG A 99 9.13 -1.91 -8.54
N ASP A 100 9.18 -0.59 -8.47
CA ASP A 100 10.43 0.17 -8.30
C ASP A 100 10.86 0.36 -6.83
N LEU A 101 10.30 -0.39 -5.88
CA LEU A 101 10.57 -0.17 -4.45
C LEU A 101 12.00 -0.49 -4.00
N THR A 102 12.72 -1.38 -4.70
CA THR A 102 13.97 -2.03 -4.22
C THR A 102 14.92 -1.07 -3.49
N TYR A 103 15.20 0.09 -4.09
CA TYR A 103 16.15 1.07 -3.56
C TYR A 103 15.49 2.32 -2.95
N ARG A 104 14.17 2.37 -2.89
CA ARG A 104 13.41 3.49 -2.31
C ARG A 104 13.57 3.52 -0.80
N ASN A 105 13.68 4.74 -0.25
CA ASN A 105 13.83 4.92 1.18
C ASN A 105 12.48 4.79 1.88
N CYS A 106 12.34 3.77 2.71
CA CYS A 106 11.13 3.42 3.42
C CYS A 106 11.28 3.66 4.92
N LEU A 107 10.17 4.04 5.54
CA LEU A 107 10.04 4.24 6.96
C LEU A 107 9.43 2.99 7.60
N ILE A 108 9.74 2.75 8.88
CA ILE A 108 9.16 1.63 9.63
C ILE A 108 8.21 2.20 10.70
N GLY A 109 6.92 1.89 10.55
CA GLY A 109 5.86 2.22 11.50
C GLY A 109 5.82 1.27 12.68
N GLY A 110 5.20 1.70 13.78
CA GLY A 110 5.15 0.97 15.04
C GLY A 110 4.49 -0.42 14.95
N SER A 111 3.57 -0.61 14.01
CA SER A 111 2.82 -1.86 13.81
C SER A 111 3.42 -2.78 12.74
N ARG A 112 4.74 -2.70 12.51
CA ARG A 112 5.48 -3.39 11.42
C ARG A 112 5.04 -2.95 10.03
N GLU A 113 4.52 -1.72 9.93
CA GLU A 113 4.21 -1.11 8.64
C GLU A 113 5.50 -0.64 7.97
N ILE A 114 5.56 -0.82 6.66
CA ILE A 114 6.57 -0.23 5.80
C ILE A 114 5.89 0.95 5.12
N ILE A 115 6.40 2.15 5.34
CA ILE A 115 5.78 3.38 4.88
C ILE A 115 6.71 4.01 3.85
N TYR A 116 6.31 4.02 2.59
CA TYR A 116 7.01 4.76 1.54
C TYR A 116 6.34 6.11 1.35
N ARG A 117 7.12 7.19 1.40
CA ARG A 117 6.64 8.52 0.99
C ARG A 117 7.06 8.73 -0.45
N GLN A 118 6.10 8.90 -1.35
CA GLN A 118 6.41 9.20 -2.75
C GLN A 118 7.29 10.46 -2.81
N GLU A 119 8.44 10.32 -3.47
CA GLU A 119 9.39 11.41 -3.62
C GLU A 119 8.82 12.48 -4.56
N SER A 120 8.85 13.75 -4.13
CA SER A 120 8.62 14.92 -4.98
C SER A 120 9.97 15.50 -5.41
N ARG A 121 9.97 16.30 -6.48
CA ARG A 121 11.16 17.05 -6.94
C ARG A 121 11.76 17.96 -5.86
N SER A 122 10.99 18.34 -4.84
CA SER A 122 11.40 19.21 -3.71
C SER A 122 12.23 18.51 -2.61
N GLY A 123 12.50 17.21 -2.74
CA GLY A 123 13.45 16.50 -1.88
C GLY A 123 12.91 16.07 -0.50
N PHE A 124 13.75 15.40 0.29
CA PHE A 124 13.34 14.69 1.51
C PHE A 124 12.88 15.58 2.69
N LYS A 125 13.24 16.87 2.69
CA LYS A 125 12.93 17.80 3.80
C LYS A 125 11.44 18.11 3.94
N GLU A 126 10.69 18.08 2.85
CA GLU A 126 9.25 18.35 2.88
C GLU A 126 8.48 17.13 3.36
N GLN A 127 7.92 17.16 4.58
CA GLN A 127 7.14 16.04 5.13
C GLN A 127 5.75 15.87 4.51
N GLN A 128 5.35 16.79 3.64
CA GLN A 128 4.12 16.63 2.88
C GLN A 128 4.33 15.63 1.74
N GLY A 129 3.33 14.81 1.46
CA GLY A 129 3.51 13.74 0.49
C GLY A 129 2.39 12.72 0.47
N TRP A 130 2.40 11.91 -0.58
CA TRP A 130 1.63 10.67 -0.63
C TRP A 130 2.38 9.61 0.16
N TYR A 131 1.72 9.09 1.19
CA TYR A 131 2.23 8.01 2.02
C TYR A 131 1.56 6.71 1.63
N ILE A 132 2.36 5.73 1.25
CA ILE A 132 1.96 4.38 0.88
C ILE A 132 2.32 3.47 2.06
N CYS A 133 1.29 2.99 2.75
CA CYS A 133 1.44 2.09 3.89
C CYS A 133 1.36 0.64 3.41
N MET A 134 2.38 -0.14 3.71
CA MET A 134 2.56 -1.50 3.24
C MET A 134 2.88 -2.45 4.38
N ARG A 135 2.71 -3.75 4.15
CA ARG A 135 3.08 -4.78 5.12
C ARG A 135 3.52 -6.06 4.42
N LEU A 136 4.65 -6.61 4.88
CA LEU A 136 5.12 -7.92 4.45
C LEU A 136 4.42 -9.05 5.20
N ASN A 137 4.11 -10.10 4.46
CA ASN A 137 3.60 -11.36 4.97
C ASN A 137 4.42 -12.52 4.38
N PHE A 138 4.62 -13.57 5.17
CA PHE A 138 5.31 -14.77 4.72
C PHE A 138 4.39 -15.98 4.87
N LYS A 139 4.22 -16.73 3.79
CA LYS A 139 3.32 -17.87 3.65
C LYS A 139 4.12 -19.06 3.13
N SER A 140 4.68 -19.86 4.04
CA SER A 140 5.56 -20.99 3.70
C SER A 140 4.96 -22.01 2.72
N LYS A 141 3.62 -22.12 2.67
CA LYS A 141 2.87 -23.05 1.80
C LYS A 141 2.36 -22.41 0.49
N ARG A 142 2.73 -21.17 0.17
CA ARG A 142 2.32 -20.49 -1.07
C ARG A 142 3.52 -20.26 -1.98
N ASP A 143 3.24 -20.14 -3.26
CA ASP A 143 4.19 -19.69 -4.26
C ASP A 143 3.61 -18.43 -4.95
N PRO A 144 4.30 -17.27 -4.90
CA PRO A 144 5.48 -17.00 -4.08
C PRO A 144 5.14 -17.00 -2.58
N GLN A 145 6.14 -17.30 -1.75
CA GLN A 145 5.98 -17.33 -0.28
C GLN A 145 5.83 -15.92 0.33
N LEU A 146 6.31 -14.89 -0.36
CA LEU A 146 6.30 -13.51 0.11
C LEU A 146 5.10 -12.74 -0.46
N GLU A 147 4.31 -12.10 0.41
CA GLU A 147 3.27 -11.16 -0.01
C GLU A 147 3.60 -9.75 0.49
N LEU A 148 3.40 -8.75 -0.36
CA LEU A 148 3.43 -7.33 -0.01
C LEU A 148 2.01 -6.77 -0.09
N TRP A 149 1.42 -6.51 1.06
CA TRP A 149 0.10 -5.90 1.15
C TRP A 149 0.23 -4.38 1.11
N VAL A 150 -0.28 -3.73 0.07
CA VAL A 150 -0.51 -2.29 0.04
C VAL A 150 -1.81 -2.03 0.80
N ARG A 151 -1.68 -1.48 2.00
CA ARG A 151 -2.75 -1.39 2.99
C ARG A 151 -3.52 -0.10 2.90
N SER A 152 -2.89 1.00 2.52
CA SER A 152 -3.53 2.31 2.43
C SER A 152 -2.63 3.27 1.67
N VAL A 153 -3.24 4.28 1.06
CA VAL A 153 -2.52 5.42 0.49
C VAL A 153 -3.22 6.71 0.85
N HIS A 154 -2.47 7.72 1.25
CA HIS A 154 -3.06 8.99 1.64
C HIS A 154 -2.06 10.14 1.59
N TRP A 155 -2.54 11.28 1.12
CA TRP A 155 -1.81 12.53 1.21
C TRP A 155 -1.77 13.01 2.66
N ARG A 156 -0.61 13.48 3.10
CA ARG A 156 -0.45 14.15 4.39
C ARG A 156 0.36 15.42 4.23
N ARG A 157 0.15 16.36 5.16
CA ARG A 157 1.01 17.53 5.36
C ARG A 157 2.22 17.23 6.27
N ASN A 158 2.08 16.23 7.14
CA ASN A 158 3.07 15.85 8.14
C ASN A 158 3.40 14.35 8.04
N ARG A 159 4.56 13.97 8.58
CA ARG A 159 4.95 12.56 8.71
C ARG A 159 3.92 11.77 9.55
N PRO A 160 3.63 10.49 9.24
CA PRO A 160 2.83 9.64 10.10
C PRO A 160 3.45 9.53 11.50
N PHE A 161 2.59 9.61 12.53
CA PHE A 161 2.99 9.74 13.93
C PHE A 161 3.71 8.50 14.48
N ASP A 162 3.41 7.33 13.95
CA ASP A 162 3.91 6.05 14.43
C ASP A 162 5.26 5.63 13.81
N VAL A 163 5.86 6.48 12.97
CA VAL A 163 7.14 6.19 12.34
C VAL A 163 8.28 6.28 13.34
N ARG A 164 9.04 5.19 13.48
CA ARG A 164 10.22 5.11 14.35
C ARG A 164 11.50 5.48 13.58
N GLY A 165 12.36 6.30 14.18
CA GLY A 165 13.67 6.69 13.64
C GLY A 165 13.65 7.81 12.59
N HIS A 166 14.78 8.49 12.39
CA HIS A 166 14.87 9.68 11.53
C HIS A 166 15.29 9.39 10.08
N GLY A 167 16.01 8.29 9.81
CA GLY A 167 16.73 8.09 8.53
C GLY A 167 16.05 7.24 7.45
N GLY A 168 14.99 6.49 7.76
CA GLY A 168 14.48 5.45 6.86
C GLY A 168 15.51 4.35 6.55
N LYS A 169 15.11 3.32 5.81
CA LYS A 169 15.99 2.29 5.25
C LYS A 169 15.53 1.99 3.83
N ARG A 170 16.47 1.63 2.95
CA ARG A 170 16.10 1.09 1.62
C ARG A 170 15.21 -0.13 1.77
N PHE A 171 14.20 -0.27 0.92
CA PHE A 171 13.27 -1.40 0.98
C PHE A 171 13.98 -2.76 0.94
N CYS A 172 14.99 -2.93 0.09
CA CYS A 172 15.76 -4.18 0.02
C CYS A 172 16.45 -4.56 1.33
N MET A 173 16.86 -3.59 2.15
CA MET A 173 17.42 -3.85 3.48
C MET A 173 16.34 -4.29 4.47
N ILE A 174 15.17 -3.65 4.43
CA ILE A 174 14.02 -4.04 5.25
C ILE A 174 13.59 -5.46 4.89
N LEU A 175 13.54 -5.77 3.60
CA LEU A 175 13.17 -7.09 3.10
C LEU A 175 14.19 -8.17 3.51
N SER A 176 15.49 -7.90 3.37
CA SER A 176 16.56 -8.78 3.85
C SER A 176 16.42 -9.09 5.35
N GLU A 177 16.24 -8.06 6.19
CA GLU A 177 16.02 -8.21 7.63
C GLU A 177 14.74 -8.99 7.98
N TYR A 178 13.70 -8.87 7.15
CA TYR A 178 12.45 -9.60 7.32
C TYR A 178 12.62 -11.09 7.00
N LEU A 179 13.27 -11.41 5.88
CA LEU A 179 13.47 -12.77 5.41
C LEU A 179 14.37 -13.59 6.34
N ARG A 180 15.46 -13.01 6.85
CA ARG A 180 16.36 -13.67 7.83
C ARG A 180 15.68 -14.09 9.14
N LYS A 181 14.47 -13.58 9.44
CA LYS A 181 13.69 -13.96 10.64
C LYS A 181 12.63 -15.04 10.36
N ARG A 182 12.56 -15.53 9.12
CA ARG A 182 11.48 -16.38 8.61
C ARG A 182 11.98 -17.62 7.88
N LEU A 183 13.13 -17.49 7.21
CA LEU A 183 13.97 -18.59 6.79
C LEU A 183 14.77 -19.09 7.99
#